data_AF-A0A7C1CEY2-F1
#
_entry.id   AF-A0A7C1CEY2-F1
#
_cell.length_a   1.000
_cell.length_b   1.000
_cell.length_c   1.000
_cell.angle_alpha   90.00
_cell.angle_beta   90.00
_cell.angle_gamma   90.00
#
_symmetry.space_group_name_H-M   'P 1'
#
loop_
_entity.id
_entity.type
_entity.pdbx_description
1 polymer ?
#
loop_
_entity_poly.entity_id
_entity_poly.type
_entity_poly.pdbx_seq_one_letter_code
_entity_poly.pdbx_strand_id
1 'polypeptide(L)'
;MENKPENISKEWFTVIKLPILKIAIGDQVFLFSPTRRINTPSELFKVLKEDAWRIIDSEKPYQAKFFETARLFDYLSGQEATISVAVLIAEAGWKQRKEKARQIPINFHVTLHDKIWNKEKEITSQSLIEVYSLKAEVRIVPSQGAPGYQEEVIIEGKKLVRLHGLFATYNEPFTSEDDPIFYEVLRQTKNNSTVIP
;
A
#
# COMPACT_ATOMS: atom_id res chain seq x y z
N MET A 1 12.63 11.97 41.13
CA MET A 1 12.03 11.93 39.78
C MET A 1 10.85 10.99 39.86
N GLU A 2 9.64 11.54 39.92
CA GLU A 2 8.41 10.74 39.90
C GLU A 2 8.25 10.12 38.51
N ASN A 3 8.22 8.79 38.45
CA ASN A 3 7.76 8.07 37.27
C ASN A 3 6.29 8.45 37.07
N LYS A 4 6.02 9.40 36.17
CA LYS A 4 4.66 9.61 35.66
C LYS A 4 4.14 8.26 35.17
N PRO A 5 2.91 7.86 35.50
CA PRO A 5 2.35 6.63 34.97
C PRO A 5 2.45 6.70 33.45
N GLU A 6 3.10 5.71 32.84
CA GLU A 6 2.94 5.48 31.41
C GLU A 6 1.43 5.31 31.21
N ASN A 7 0.78 6.29 30.58
CA ASN A 7 -0.63 6.20 30.25
C ASN A 7 -0.76 5.17 29.12
N ILE A 8 -0.78 3.90 29.51
CA ILE A 8 -1.01 2.76 28.64
C ILE A 8 -2.51 2.50 28.63
N SER A 9 -3.12 2.60 27.46
CA SER A 9 -4.51 2.19 27.23
C SER A 9 -4.56 1.06 26.19
N LYS A 10 -5.67 0.31 26.17
CA LYS A 10 -5.95 -0.66 25.11
C LYS A 10 -7.06 -0.10 24.24
N GLU A 11 -6.74 0.14 22.97
CA GLU A 11 -7.65 0.76 22.01
C GLU A 11 -7.97 -0.21 20.88
N TRP A 12 -9.13 -0.01 20.26
CA TRP A 12 -9.52 -0.73 19.04
C TRP A 12 -9.11 0.04 17.80
N PHE A 13 -8.62 -0.70 16.81
CA PHE A 13 -8.22 -0.20 15.51
C PHE A 13 -8.95 -0.98 14.44
N THR A 14 -9.37 -0.31 13.39
CA THR A 14 -9.75 -0.96 12.14
C THR A 14 -8.51 -1.04 11.27
N VAL A 15 -8.21 -2.23 10.77
CA VAL A 15 -7.08 -2.50 9.88
C VAL A 15 -7.63 -2.90 8.52
N ILE A 16 -7.01 -2.39 7.47
CA ILE A 16 -7.32 -2.69 6.08
C ILE A 16 -6.05 -3.22 5.41
N LYS A 17 -6.16 -4.36 4.74
CA LYS A 17 -5.17 -4.89 3.79
C LYS A 17 -5.71 -4.71 2.38
N LEU A 18 -4.98 -3.96 1.56
CA LEU A 18 -5.29 -3.69 0.16
C LEU A 18 -4.34 -4.46 -0.77
N PRO A 19 -4.87 -5.14 -1.79
CA PRO A 19 -4.04 -5.75 -2.81
C PRO A 19 -3.57 -4.69 -3.81
N ILE A 20 -2.29 -4.71 -4.14
CA ILE A 20 -1.66 -3.91 -5.19
C ILE A 20 -1.17 -4.85 -6.28
N LEU A 21 -1.75 -4.77 -7.47
CA LEU A 21 -1.31 -5.53 -8.62
C LEU A 21 -0.03 -4.91 -9.19
N LYS A 22 1.04 -5.70 -9.23
CA LYS A 22 2.31 -5.36 -9.89
C LYS A 22 2.38 -6.10 -11.22
N ILE A 23 2.58 -5.34 -12.30
CA ILE A 23 2.88 -5.89 -13.62
C ILE A 23 4.23 -5.33 -14.04
N ALA A 24 5.20 -6.21 -14.32
CA ALA A 24 6.49 -5.82 -14.87
C ALA A 24 6.69 -6.39 -16.27
N ILE A 25 7.16 -5.55 -17.20
CA ILE A 25 7.31 -5.82 -18.63
C ILE A 25 8.67 -5.30 -19.04
N GLY A 26 9.65 -6.20 -19.22
CA GLY A 26 11.04 -5.80 -19.38
C GLY A 26 11.51 -4.91 -18.22
N ASP A 27 11.84 -3.66 -18.50
CA ASP A 27 12.25 -2.63 -17.54
C ASP A 27 11.08 -1.79 -16.98
N GLN A 28 9.87 -1.92 -17.52
CA GLN A 28 8.71 -1.16 -17.09
C GLN A 28 8.00 -1.85 -15.94
N VAL A 29 7.67 -1.10 -14.89
CA VAL A 29 6.88 -1.59 -13.75
C VAL A 29 5.64 -0.72 -13.59
N PHE A 30 4.50 -1.39 -13.49
CA PHE A 30 3.20 -0.78 -13.24
C PHE A 30 2.64 -1.31 -11.92
N LEU A 31 2.10 -0.41 -11.10
CA LEU A 31 1.46 -0.73 -9.84
C LEU A 31 0.03 -0.23 -9.88
N PHE A 32 -0.93 -1.09 -9.53
CA PHE A 32 -2.35 -0.75 -9.53
C PHE A 32 -2.95 -1.07 -8.18
N SER A 33 -3.54 -0.07 -7.53
CA SER A 33 -4.51 -0.32 -6.47
C SER A 33 -5.87 -0.67 -7.11
N PRO A 34 -6.85 -1.11 -6.31
CA PRO A 34 -8.20 -1.32 -6.82
C PRO A 34 -8.80 -0.05 -7.46
N THR A 35 -8.42 1.15 -7.01
CA THR A 35 -9.03 2.40 -7.47
C THR A 35 -8.25 3.16 -8.53
N ARG A 36 -6.93 2.98 -8.61
CA ARG A 36 -6.05 3.79 -9.46
C ARG A 36 -4.71 3.11 -9.74
N ARG A 37 -4.03 3.57 -10.79
CA ARG A 37 -2.59 3.34 -10.94
C ARG A 37 -1.82 4.15 -9.88
N ILE A 38 -0.78 3.54 -9.32
CA ILE A 38 0.16 4.15 -8.38
C ILE A 38 1.42 4.50 -9.16
N ASN A 39 1.73 5.79 -9.21
CA ASN A 39 2.91 6.34 -9.87
C ASN A 39 3.99 6.77 -8.87
N THR A 40 3.59 7.11 -7.64
CA THR A 40 4.51 7.51 -6.58
C THR A 40 4.23 6.77 -5.27
N PRO A 41 5.24 6.59 -4.39
CA PRO A 41 5.02 6.04 -3.06
C PRO A 41 4.01 6.85 -2.23
N SER A 42 3.96 8.18 -2.40
CA SER A 42 3.02 9.06 -1.68
C SER A 42 1.56 8.81 -2.02
N GLU A 43 1.25 8.32 -3.22
CA GLU A 43 -0.11 7.95 -3.61
C GLU A 43 -0.63 6.72 -2.85
N LEU A 44 0.25 5.84 -2.38
CA LEU A 44 -0.13 4.66 -1.62
C LEU A 44 -0.89 5.04 -0.33
N PHE A 45 -0.43 6.09 0.34
CA PHE A 45 -1.10 6.62 1.51
C PHE A 45 -2.53 7.11 1.21
N LYS A 46 -2.70 7.83 0.10
CA LYS A 46 -4.01 8.32 -0.34
C LYS A 46 -4.95 7.16 -0.68
N VAL A 47 -4.43 6.14 -1.35
CA VAL A 47 -5.15 4.91 -1.65
C VAL A 47 -5.62 4.22 -0.36
N LEU A 48 -4.70 4.03 0.59
CA LEU A 48 -4.99 3.38 1.86
C LEU A 48 -6.01 4.17 2.70
N LYS A 49 -5.86 5.51 2.78
CA LYS A 49 -6.65 6.37 3.67
C LYS A 49 -7.98 6.84 3.11
N GLU A 50 -8.09 7.13 1.82
CA GLU A 50 -9.26 7.81 1.27
C GLU A 50 -10.07 6.89 0.36
N ASP A 51 -9.38 6.17 -0.54
CA ASP A 51 -10.04 5.39 -1.57
C ASP A 51 -10.57 4.06 -1.07
N ALA A 52 -9.81 3.38 -0.21
CA ALA A 52 -10.15 2.08 0.31
C ALA A 52 -11.53 2.08 0.99
N TRP A 53 -11.82 3.13 1.77
CA TRP A 53 -13.10 3.27 2.46
C TRP A 53 -14.29 3.29 1.51
N ARG A 54 -14.15 3.90 0.33
CA ARG A 54 -15.24 3.93 -0.66
C ARG A 54 -15.60 2.55 -1.19
N ILE A 55 -14.61 1.66 -1.32
CA ILE A 55 -14.85 0.27 -1.73
C ILE A 55 -15.47 -0.51 -0.58
N ILE A 56 -14.94 -0.30 0.61
CA ILE A 56 -15.34 -0.98 1.84
C ILE A 56 -16.81 -0.71 2.21
N ASP A 57 -17.30 0.50 1.99
CA ASP A 57 -18.71 0.86 2.20
C ASP A 57 -19.66 0.22 1.17
N SER A 58 -19.15 -0.20 0.00
CA SER A 58 -19.99 -0.67 -1.09
C SER A 58 -20.45 -2.14 -0.98
N GLU A 59 -19.82 -2.92 -0.09
CA GLU A 59 -20.10 -4.34 0.25
C GLU A 59 -20.25 -5.34 -0.93
N LYS A 60 -19.90 -4.92 -2.14
CA LYS A 60 -20.01 -5.74 -3.36
C LYS A 60 -18.62 -6.14 -3.86
N PRO A 61 -18.51 -7.26 -4.60
CA PRO A 61 -17.30 -7.54 -5.37
C PRO A 61 -16.96 -6.33 -6.24
N TYR A 62 -15.69 -5.96 -6.25
CA TYR A 62 -15.24 -4.76 -6.95
C TYR A 62 -14.35 -5.16 -8.14
N GLN A 63 -14.63 -4.55 -9.29
CA GLN A 63 -13.86 -4.78 -10.52
C GLN A 63 -13.03 -3.53 -10.83
N ALA A 64 -11.71 -3.68 -10.78
CA ALA A 64 -10.76 -2.64 -11.14
C ALA A 64 -10.38 -2.78 -12.62
N LYS A 65 -10.64 -1.75 -13.43
CA LYS A 65 -10.36 -1.76 -14.87
C LYS A 65 -9.32 -0.69 -15.20
N PHE A 66 -8.25 -1.08 -15.89
CA PHE A 66 -7.17 -0.20 -16.28
C PHE A 66 -6.81 -0.39 -17.74
N PHE A 67 -6.40 0.69 -18.39
CA PHE A 67 -5.85 0.68 -19.73
C PHE A 67 -4.52 1.43 -19.69
N GLU A 68 -3.43 0.78 -20.12
CA GLU A 68 -2.09 1.35 -20.02
C GLU A 68 -1.27 1.13 -21.28
N THR A 69 -0.45 2.12 -21.62
CA THR A 69 0.53 1.98 -22.70
C THR A 69 1.78 1.28 -22.17
N ALA A 70 2.18 0.19 -22.81
CA ALA A 70 3.38 -0.58 -22.45
C ALA A 70 4.13 -1.09 -23.69
N ARG A 71 5.43 -1.33 -23.55
CA ARG A 71 6.28 -1.94 -24.57
C ARG A 71 6.15 -3.46 -24.47
N LEU A 72 5.28 -4.05 -25.28
CA LEU A 72 5.04 -5.50 -25.27
C LEU A 72 6.09 -6.26 -26.07
N PHE A 73 6.88 -5.55 -26.87
CA PHE A 73 7.96 -6.10 -27.68
C PHE A 73 9.25 -5.29 -27.48
N ASP A 74 10.38 -5.98 -27.50
CA ASP A 74 11.68 -5.35 -27.60
C ASP A 74 11.87 -4.77 -29.02
N TYR A 75 12.16 -3.47 -29.12
CA TYR A 75 12.18 -2.77 -30.40
C TYR A 75 13.41 -3.04 -31.26
N LEU A 76 14.47 -3.63 -30.69
CA LEU A 76 15.69 -3.96 -31.43
C LEU A 76 15.64 -5.39 -31.98
N SER A 77 15.12 -6.33 -31.20
CA SER A 77 15.04 -7.76 -31.53
C SER A 77 13.70 -8.19 -32.10
N GLY A 78 12.63 -7.40 -31.89
CA GLY A 78 11.26 -7.75 -32.26
C GLY A 78 10.64 -8.87 -31.42
N GLN A 79 11.32 -9.33 -30.37
CA GLN A 79 10.82 -10.39 -29.50
C GLN A 79 9.80 -9.88 -28.49
N GLU A 80 8.86 -10.71 -28.08
CA GLU A 80 7.92 -10.38 -27.00
C GLU A 80 8.68 -10.13 -25.69
N ALA A 81 8.35 -9.02 -25.02
CA ALA A 81 8.88 -8.70 -23.71
C ALA A 81 8.33 -9.70 -22.68
N THR A 82 9.19 -10.15 -21.77
CA THR A 82 8.77 -10.99 -20.65
C THR A 82 7.86 -10.19 -19.72
N ILE A 83 6.69 -10.75 -19.41
CA ILE A 83 5.71 -10.16 -18.50
C ILE A 83 5.64 -10.98 -17.23
N SER A 84 5.79 -10.32 -16.08
CA SER A 84 5.57 -10.90 -14.76
C SER A 84 4.44 -10.17 -14.05
N VAL A 85 3.62 -10.94 -13.34
CA VAL A 85 2.45 -10.44 -12.62
C VAL A 85 2.55 -10.93 -11.18
N ALA A 86 2.39 -10.02 -10.22
CA ALA A 86 2.38 -10.34 -8.80
C ALA A 86 1.31 -9.49 -8.09
N VAL A 87 0.79 -9.99 -6.97
CA VAL A 87 -0.11 -9.24 -6.10
C VAL A 87 0.62 -8.99 -4.78
N LEU A 88 0.86 -7.73 -4.48
CA LEU A 88 1.45 -7.26 -3.23
C LEU A 88 0.33 -6.86 -2.27
N ILE A 89 0.62 -6.80 -0.97
CA ILE A 89 -0.34 -6.36 0.05
C ILE A 89 0.18 -5.11 0.75
N ALA A 90 -0.62 -4.05 0.75
CA ALA A 90 -0.40 -2.85 1.54
C ALA A 90 -1.37 -2.81 2.73
N GLU A 91 -0.87 -2.50 3.92
CA GLU A 91 -1.68 -2.50 5.14
C GLU A 91 -1.80 -1.09 5.74
N ALA A 92 -2.92 -0.78 6.38
CA ALA A 92 -3.16 0.48 7.09
C ALA A 92 -4.14 0.29 8.25
N GLY A 93 -3.95 1.05 9.33
CA GLY A 93 -4.78 1.00 10.53
C GLY A 93 -5.21 2.38 11.04
N TRP A 94 -6.47 2.48 11.49
CA TRP A 94 -7.06 3.70 12.06
C TRP A 94 -7.68 3.42 13.42
N LYS A 95 -7.55 4.36 14.36
CA LYS A 95 -8.31 4.33 15.61
C LYS A 95 -9.78 4.67 15.29
N GLN A 96 -10.63 3.66 15.29
CA GLN A 96 -12.06 3.78 15.04
C GLN A 96 -12.84 2.79 15.92
N ARG A 97 -14.17 2.91 15.91
CA ARG A 97 -15.05 1.94 16.56
C ARG A 97 -14.88 0.59 15.86
N LYS A 98 -14.99 -0.51 16.63
CA LYS A 98 -14.82 -1.89 16.15
C LYS A 98 -15.64 -2.16 14.88
N GLU A 99 -14.95 -2.34 13.76
CA GLU A 99 -15.53 -2.80 12.50
C GLU A 99 -15.64 -4.32 12.45
N LYS A 100 -16.68 -4.84 11.79
CA LYS A 100 -16.84 -6.29 11.60
C LYS A 100 -15.80 -6.77 10.59
N ALA A 101 -15.13 -7.87 10.90
CA ALA A 101 -14.19 -8.47 9.97
C ALA A 101 -14.90 -8.89 8.68
N ARG A 102 -14.34 -8.53 7.53
CA ARG A 102 -14.89 -8.85 6.21
C ARG A 102 -13.78 -8.94 5.16
N GLN A 103 -14.07 -9.73 4.12
CA GLN A 103 -13.24 -9.85 2.94
C GLN A 103 -14.06 -9.42 1.72
N ILE A 104 -13.49 -8.58 0.87
CA ILE A 104 -14.16 -8.05 -0.32
C ILE A 104 -13.37 -8.53 -1.55
N PRO A 105 -13.97 -9.36 -2.42
CA PRO A 105 -13.31 -9.82 -3.64
C PRO A 105 -13.02 -8.68 -4.61
N ILE A 106 -11.78 -8.66 -5.11
CA ILE A 106 -11.31 -7.75 -6.14
C ILE A 106 -10.93 -8.53 -7.39
N ASN A 107 -11.40 -8.08 -8.54
CA ASN A 107 -10.94 -8.57 -9.84
C ASN A 107 -10.28 -7.42 -10.60
N PHE A 108 -8.97 -7.53 -10.83
CA PHE A 108 -8.21 -6.65 -11.69
C PHE A 108 -8.35 -7.08 -13.14
N HIS A 109 -8.60 -6.12 -14.02
CA HIS A 109 -8.60 -6.29 -15.46
C HIS A 109 -7.79 -5.16 -16.08
N VAL A 110 -6.57 -5.47 -16.53
CA VAL A 110 -5.63 -4.52 -17.10
C VAL A 110 -5.43 -4.84 -18.57
N THR A 111 -5.71 -3.87 -19.43
CA THR A 111 -5.41 -3.93 -20.86
C THR A 111 -4.14 -3.13 -21.12
N LEU A 112 -3.12 -3.81 -21.63
CA LEU A 112 -1.85 -3.20 -22.03
C LEU A 112 -1.83 -3.02 -23.54
N HIS A 113 -1.55 -1.81 -24.01
CA HIS A 113 -1.48 -1.47 -25.44
C HIS A 113 -0.07 -1.07 -25.85
N ASP A 114 0.47 -1.74 -26.87
CA ASP A 114 1.71 -1.38 -27.54
C ASP A 114 1.40 -0.47 -28.73
N LYS A 115 1.83 0.79 -28.65
CA LYS A 115 1.59 1.80 -29.69
C LYS A 115 2.37 1.54 -30.99
N ILE A 116 3.54 0.90 -30.93
CA ILE A 116 4.39 0.70 -32.11
C ILE A 116 3.87 -0.47 -32.92
N TRP A 117 3.55 -1.57 -32.25
CA TRP A 117 3.10 -2.80 -32.92
C TRP A 117 1.57 -2.90 -33.06
N ASN A 118 0.84 -1.95 -32.47
CA ASN A 118 -0.62 -1.94 -32.38
C ASN A 118 -1.18 -3.28 -31.87
N LYS A 119 -0.60 -3.76 -30.78
CA LYS A 119 -0.96 -5.01 -30.11
C LYS A 119 -1.48 -4.75 -28.71
N GLU A 120 -2.39 -5.59 -28.27
CA GLU A 120 -2.95 -5.55 -26.94
C GLU A 120 -2.69 -6.85 -26.18
N LYS A 121 -2.60 -6.73 -24.86
CA LYS A 121 -2.53 -7.86 -23.95
C LYS A 121 -3.38 -7.61 -22.72
N GLU A 122 -4.27 -8.54 -22.44
CA GLU A 122 -5.12 -8.50 -21.25
C GLU A 122 -4.48 -9.29 -20.12
N ILE A 123 -4.53 -8.72 -18.92
CA ILE A 123 -4.10 -9.34 -17.68
C ILE A 123 -5.26 -9.28 -16.70
N THR A 124 -5.68 -10.45 -16.23
CA THR A 124 -6.67 -10.59 -15.16
C THR A 124 -6.02 -11.15 -13.91
N SER A 125 -6.43 -10.66 -12.74
CA SER A 125 -5.95 -11.15 -11.46
C SER A 125 -7.02 -10.99 -10.39
N GLN A 126 -7.19 -12.01 -9.56
CA GLN A 126 -8.14 -12.01 -8.46
C GLN A 126 -7.40 -11.85 -7.14
N SER A 127 -7.97 -11.07 -6.23
CA SER A 127 -7.44 -10.87 -4.88
C SER A 127 -8.57 -10.47 -3.92
N LEU A 128 -8.21 -10.13 -2.68
CA LEU A 128 -9.13 -9.76 -1.60
C LEU A 128 -8.65 -8.47 -0.92
N ILE A 129 -9.60 -7.58 -0.60
CA ILE A 129 -9.41 -6.59 0.45
C ILE A 129 -9.83 -7.24 1.76
N GLU A 130 -9.00 -7.15 2.79
CA GLU A 130 -9.36 -7.60 4.13
C GLU A 130 -9.56 -6.41 5.05
N VAL A 131 -10.64 -6.42 5.80
CA VAL A 131 -10.91 -5.44 6.85
C VAL A 131 -11.12 -6.20 8.15
N TYR A 132 -10.43 -5.83 9.21
CA TYR A 132 -10.60 -6.47 10.52
C TYR A 132 -10.36 -5.49 11.66
N SER A 133 -10.79 -5.88 12.86
CA SER A 133 -10.53 -5.11 14.08
C SER A 133 -9.35 -5.71 14.84
N LEU A 134 -8.43 -4.85 15.27
CA LEU A 134 -7.28 -5.21 16.10
C LEU A 134 -7.34 -4.43 17.42
N LYS A 135 -7.11 -5.12 18.54
CA LYS A 135 -6.95 -4.45 19.85
C LYS A 135 -5.47 -4.34 20.17
N ALA A 136 -4.98 -3.11 20.32
CA ALA A 136 -3.55 -2.84 20.52
C ALA A 136 -3.31 -1.93 21.74
N GLU A 137 -2.10 -1.99 22.28
CA GLU A 137 -1.68 -1.09 23.36
C GLU A 137 -1.26 0.26 22.77
N VAL A 138 -1.73 1.33 23.40
CA VAL A 138 -1.39 2.71 23.06
C VAL A 138 -0.70 3.34 24.26
N ARG A 139 0.43 3.98 24.03
CA ARG A 139 1.22 4.68 25.03
C ARG A 139 1.35 6.14 24.65
N ILE A 140 1.30 7.02 25.64
CA ILE A 140 1.60 8.43 25.44
C ILE A 140 3.06 8.66 25.87
N VAL A 141 3.92 9.01 24.93
CA VAL A 141 5.36 9.26 25.17
C VAL A 141 5.72 10.71 24.84
N PRO A 142 6.78 11.27 25.44
CA PRO A 142 7.30 12.58 25.01
C PRO A 142 7.66 12.58 23.52
N SER A 143 7.28 13.64 22.79
CA SER A 143 7.63 13.77 21.38
C SER A 143 9.14 13.99 21.21
N GLN A 144 9.77 13.26 20.29
CA GLN A 144 11.18 13.49 19.95
C GLN A 144 11.26 14.62 18.90
N GLY A 145 11.90 15.73 19.26
CA GLY A 145 12.16 16.85 18.35
C GLY A 145 11.08 17.94 18.28
N ALA A 146 9.96 17.80 19.00
CA ALA A 146 8.95 18.85 19.16
C ALA A 146 8.47 18.96 20.63
N PRO A 147 8.09 20.14 21.13
CA PRO A 147 7.49 20.25 22.46
C PRO A 147 6.14 19.52 22.49
N GLY A 148 5.98 18.55 23.40
CA GLY A 148 4.69 17.88 23.62
C GLY A 148 4.79 16.37 23.86
N TYR A 149 3.65 15.70 23.75
CA TYR A 149 3.51 14.24 23.83
C TYR A 149 2.96 13.69 22.52
N GLN A 150 3.30 12.45 22.18
CA GLN A 150 2.80 11.71 21.02
C GLN A 150 2.23 10.37 21.44
N GLU A 151 1.26 9.86 20.67
CA GLU A 151 0.73 8.51 20.83
C GLU A 151 1.61 7.52 20.06
N GLU A 152 2.09 6.49 20.76
CA GLU A 152 2.74 5.30 20.22
C GLU A 152 1.78 4.10 20.33
N VAL A 153 1.69 3.29 19.29
CA VAL A 153 0.91 2.05 19.25
C VAL A 153 1.86 0.87 19.13
N ILE A 154 1.62 -0.17 19.93
CA ILE A 154 2.40 -1.41 19.92
C ILE A 154 1.54 -2.53 19.36
N ILE A 155 1.94 -3.06 18.20
CA ILE A 155 1.28 -4.17 17.52
C ILE A 155 2.33 -5.23 17.22
N GLU A 156 2.13 -6.45 17.73
CA GLU A 156 3.07 -7.57 17.54
C GLU A 156 4.54 -7.22 17.87
N GLY A 157 4.75 -6.30 18.83
CA GLY A 157 6.07 -5.82 19.24
C GLY A 157 6.63 -4.65 18.42
N LYS A 158 6.00 -4.27 17.31
CA LYS A 158 6.38 -3.12 16.48
C LYS A 158 5.76 -1.83 17.04
N LYS A 159 6.54 -0.74 17.09
CA LYS A 159 6.13 0.57 17.61
C LYS A 159 5.80 1.53 16.47
N LEU A 160 4.62 2.13 16.50
CA LEU A 160 4.12 3.05 15.48
C LEU A 160 3.71 4.38 16.11
N VAL A 161 4.08 5.52 15.53
CA VAL A 161 3.74 6.88 16.01
C VAL A 161 2.57 7.49 15.24
N ARG A 162 1.80 8.37 15.86
CA ARG A 162 0.67 9.03 15.16
C ARG A 162 1.14 10.17 14.22
N LEU A 163 0.97 10.01 12.91
CA LEU A 163 1.19 11.03 11.88
C LEU A 163 -0.12 11.37 11.14
N HIS A 164 -0.52 12.64 11.12
CA HIS A 164 -1.69 13.13 10.37
C HIS A 164 -2.99 12.32 10.60
N GLY A 165 -3.21 11.86 11.85
CA GLY A 165 -4.37 11.06 12.23
C GLY A 165 -4.26 9.56 11.96
N LEU A 166 -3.10 9.08 11.51
CA LEU A 166 -2.79 7.66 11.27
C LEU A 166 -1.65 7.20 12.16
N PHE A 167 -1.58 5.92 12.48
CA PHE A 167 -0.42 5.35 13.15
C PHE A 167 0.53 4.78 12.11
N ALA A 168 1.77 5.25 12.12
CA ALA A 168 2.78 5.13 11.09
C ALA A 168 4.16 5.18 11.74
N THR A 169 5.21 4.63 11.16
CA THR A 169 6.57 5.07 11.56
C THR A 169 6.78 6.49 11.02
N TYR A 170 7.78 7.25 11.49
CA TYR A 170 8.08 8.61 10.98
C TYR A 170 8.22 8.71 9.45
N ASN A 171 8.30 7.57 8.73
CA ASN A 171 8.38 7.49 7.28
C ASN A 171 7.20 6.79 6.56
N GLU A 172 6.30 5.99 7.17
CA GLU A 172 5.34 5.16 6.41
C GLU A 172 4.07 4.74 7.19
N PRO A 173 2.86 4.70 6.59
CA PRO A 173 1.69 3.98 7.15
C PRO A 173 1.94 2.47 7.15
N PHE A 174 1.53 1.75 8.22
CA PHE A 174 1.60 0.29 8.45
C PHE A 174 2.20 -0.55 7.29
N THR A 175 3.51 -0.54 7.15
CA THR A 175 4.21 -1.52 6.33
C THR A 175 4.61 -2.68 7.23
N SER A 176 4.20 -3.89 6.86
CA SER A 176 4.78 -5.10 7.44
C SER A 176 6.29 -5.04 7.17
N GLU A 177 7.10 -4.93 8.23
CA GLU A 177 8.58 -4.92 8.10
C GLU A 177 9.16 -6.18 7.42
N ASP A 178 8.35 -7.19 7.10
CA ASP A 178 8.80 -8.47 6.55
C ASP A 178 8.50 -8.65 5.05
N ASP A 179 8.13 -7.60 4.31
CA ASP A 179 8.03 -7.67 2.84
C ASP A 179 9.26 -7.04 2.14
N PRO A 180 10.28 -7.84 1.76
CA PRO A 180 11.48 -7.35 1.09
C PRO A 180 11.19 -6.65 -0.25
N ILE A 181 10.01 -6.86 -0.86
CA ILE A 181 9.64 -6.27 -2.15
C ILE A 181 9.24 -4.80 -1.99
N PHE A 182 8.67 -4.40 -0.84
CA PHE A 182 8.32 -3.00 -0.57
C PHE A 182 9.57 -2.13 -0.43
N TYR A 183 10.59 -2.65 0.26
CA TYR A 183 11.92 -2.04 0.31
C TYR A 183 12.54 -1.95 -1.08
N GLU A 184 12.30 -2.90 -1.98
CA GLU A 184 12.82 -2.89 -3.34
C GLU A 184 12.21 -1.76 -4.20
N VAL A 185 10.90 -1.50 -4.06
CA VAL A 185 10.21 -0.35 -4.69
C VAL A 185 10.77 0.99 -4.19
N LEU A 186 11.12 1.07 -2.90
CA LEU A 186 11.78 2.25 -2.31
C LEU A 186 13.28 2.36 -2.66
N ARG A 187 13.96 1.24 -2.90
CA ARG A 187 15.39 1.20 -3.29
C ARG A 187 15.58 1.62 -4.74
N GLN A 188 14.70 1.18 -5.64
CA GLN A 188 14.75 1.56 -7.06
C GLN A 188 14.54 3.06 -7.27
N THR A 189 13.78 3.73 -6.40
CA THR A 189 13.61 5.20 -6.43
C THR A 189 14.83 5.95 -5.89
N LYS A 190 15.55 5.42 -4.90
CA LYS A 190 16.84 5.98 -4.45
C LYS A 190 17.97 5.82 -5.48
N ASN A 191 18.04 4.68 -6.16
CA ASN A 191 19.10 4.43 -7.15
C ASN A 191 18.93 5.24 -8.46
N ASN A 192 17.72 5.69 -8.78
CA ASN A 192 17.48 6.61 -9.90
C ASN A 192 17.65 8.10 -9.54
N SER A 193 18.04 8.40 -8.29
CA SER A 193 18.26 9.78 -7.79
C SER A 193 19.74 10.16 -7.71
N THR A 194 20.67 9.31 -8.13
CA THR A 194 22.08 9.67 -8.36
C THR A 194 22.38 9.67 -9.85
N VAL A 195 22.00 10.76 -10.50
CA VAL A 195 22.76 11.29 -11.63
C VAL A 195 23.38 12.58 -11.14
N ILE A 196 24.69 12.53 -10.94
CA ILE A 196 25.58 13.66 -10.63
C ILE A 196 25.67 14.54 -11.89
N PRO A 197 25.76 15.86 -11.74
CA PRO A 197 27.07 16.52 -11.87
C PRO A 197 27.57 17.14 -10.57
#